data_AF-A0A0D2C2S1-F1
#
_entry.id   AF-A0A0D2C2S1-F1
#
_cell.length_a   1.000
_cell.length_b   1.000
_cell.length_c   1.000
_cell.angle_alpha   90.00
_cell.angle_beta   90.00
_cell.angle_gamma   90.00
#
_symmetry.space_group_name_H-M   'P 1'
#
loop_
_entity.id
_entity.type
_entity.pdbx_description
1 polymer ?
#
loop_
_entity_poly.entity_id
_entity_poly.type
_entity_poly.pdbx_seq_one_letter_code
_entity_poly.pdbx_strand_id
1 'polypeptide(L)'
;MEPTRMTVVRVRVAQIRPETLDYFRYPWEWDKDRNFIIIKRSCTQNEIDALSQHTRDVLLVSRRVTISKPVVKRTTTVATLRSVDTGTVW
;
A
#
# COMPACT_ATOMS: atom_id res chain seq x y z
N MET A 1 11.58 7.80 33.28
CA MET A 1 11.64 6.93 32.10
C MET A 1 10.24 6.84 31.53
N GLU A 2 9.87 7.73 30.62
CA GLU A 2 8.57 7.65 29.96
C GLU A 2 8.59 6.47 28.98
N PRO A 3 7.55 5.60 28.96
CA PRO A 3 7.48 4.61 27.91
C PRO A 3 7.34 5.36 26.59
N THR A 4 8.25 5.12 25.66
CA THR A 4 8.13 5.52 24.25
C THR A 4 6.89 4.84 23.70
N ARG A 5 5.70 5.43 23.95
CA ARG A 5 4.43 4.97 23.41
C ARG A 5 4.50 5.21 21.91
N MET A 6 4.96 4.20 21.19
CA MET A 6 4.82 4.13 19.74
C MET A 6 3.35 4.45 19.45
N THR A 7 3.12 5.64 18.88
CA THR A 7 1.78 6.15 18.66
C THR A 7 1.25 5.43 17.44
N VAL A 8 0.54 4.34 17.70
CA VAL A 8 -0.20 3.60 16.68
C VAL A 8 -1.59 4.19 16.56
N VAL A 9 -1.99 4.53 15.34
CA VAL A 9 -3.31 5.09 15.08
C VAL A 9 -4.17 4.01 14.46
N ARG A 10 -5.28 3.65 15.11
CA ARG A 10 -6.25 2.69 14.60
C ARG A 10 -7.40 3.43 13.94
N VAL A 11 -7.60 3.18 12.65
CA VAL A 11 -8.64 3.83 11.82
C VAL A 11 -9.52 2.80 11.15
N ARG A 12 -10.78 3.14 10.87
CA ARG A 12 -11.70 2.27 10.11
C ARG A 12 -11.37 2.31 8.62
N VAL A 13 -11.43 1.17 7.95
CA VAL A 13 -11.21 1.04 6.49
C VAL A 13 -12.22 1.87 5.68
N ALA A 14 -13.40 2.13 6.25
CA ALA A 14 -14.43 2.97 5.65
C ALA A 14 -14.06 4.46 5.62
N GLN A 15 -13.12 4.89 6.47
CA GLN A 15 -12.65 6.28 6.51
C GLN A 15 -11.35 6.45 5.72
N ILE A 16 -10.39 5.55 5.92
CA ILE A 16 -9.11 5.58 5.23
C ILE A 16 -8.90 4.22 4.59
N ARG A 17 -8.76 4.20 3.27
CA ARG A 17 -8.49 2.98 2.52
C ARG A 17 -7.00 2.64 2.51
N PRO A 18 -6.66 1.34 2.40
CA PRO A 18 -5.27 0.91 2.27
C PRO A 18 -4.62 1.48 1.01
N GLU A 19 -5.39 1.68 -0.06
CA GLU A 19 -4.98 2.29 -1.32
C GLU A 19 -4.43 3.70 -1.11
N THR A 20 -5.13 4.50 -0.29
CA THR A 20 -4.69 5.85 0.08
C THR A 20 -3.38 5.80 0.86
N LEU A 21 -3.27 4.90 1.85
CA LEU A 21 -2.05 4.79 2.65
C LEU A 21 -0.85 4.32 1.83
N ASP A 22 -1.07 3.45 0.85
CA ASP A 22 -0.05 3.01 -0.12
C ASP A 22 0.42 4.16 -1.01
N TYR A 23 -0.52 4.99 -1.52
CA TYR A 23 -0.20 6.18 -2.31
C TYR A 23 0.73 7.15 -1.56
N PHE A 24 0.42 7.40 -0.29
CA PHE A 24 1.23 8.27 0.58
C PHE A 24 2.42 7.54 1.24
N ARG A 25 2.64 6.25 0.93
CA ARG A 25 3.71 5.40 1.48
C ARG A 25 3.78 5.37 3.01
N TYR A 26 2.61 5.39 3.66
CA TYR A 26 2.55 5.25 5.11
C TYR A 26 2.75 3.78 5.52
N PRO A 27 3.51 3.50 6.59
CA PRO A 27 3.61 2.14 7.13
C PRO A 27 2.30 1.79 7.87
N TRP A 28 1.49 0.93 7.24
CA TRP A 28 0.20 0.49 7.78
C TRP A 28 0.08 -1.04 7.79
N GLU A 29 -0.78 -1.56 8.65
CA GLU A 29 -1.11 -2.97 8.74
C GLU A 29 -2.61 -3.19 8.89
N TRP A 30 -3.09 -4.33 8.40
CA TRP A 30 -4.44 -4.79 8.72
C TRP A 30 -4.52 -5.20 10.19
N ASP A 31 -5.56 -4.74 10.87
CA ASP A 31 -5.94 -5.31 12.15
C ASP A 31 -6.46 -6.75 11.96
N LYS A 32 -6.58 -7.51 13.05
CA LYS A 32 -7.21 -8.85 13.03
C LYS A 32 -8.63 -8.76 12.46
N ASP A 33 -9.33 -7.68 12.82
CA ASP A 33 -10.57 -7.30 12.20
C ASP A 33 -10.28 -6.56 10.88
N ARG A 34 -10.60 -7.16 9.73
CA ARG A 34 -10.43 -6.56 8.39
C ARG A 34 -11.19 -5.23 8.16
N ASN A 35 -11.88 -4.74 9.19
CA ASN A 35 -12.56 -3.45 9.22
C ASN A 35 -11.66 -2.31 9.70
N PHE A 36 -10.49 -2.61 10.28
CA PHE A 36 -9.58 -1.61 10.82
C PHE A 36 -8.18 -1.73 10.22
N ILE A 37 -7.54 -0.58 10.09
CA ILE A 37 -6.15 -0.43 9.68
C ILE A 37 -5.40 0.24 10.83
N ILE A 38 -4.21 -0.28 11.10
CA ILE A 38 -3.29 0.24 12.11
C ILE A 38 -2.16 0.96 11.38
N ILE A 39 -2.01 2.25 11.62
CA ILE A 39 -0.90 3.05 11.11
C ILE A 39 0.21 2.98 12.15
N LYS A 40 1.37 2.41 11.78
CA LYS A 40 2.57 2.26 12.62
C LYS A 40 3.41 3.53 12.69
N ARG A 41 2.76 4.69 12.62
CA ARG A 41 3.39 6.00 12.63
C ARG A 41 2.52 6.97 13.41
N SER A 42 3.15 7.91 14.11
CA SER A 42 2.47 9.09 14.61
C SER A 42 1.85 9.87 13.45
N CYS A 43 0.53 9.86 13.36
CA CYS A 43 -0.23 10.74 12.49
C CYS A 43 -0.96 11.76 13.36
N THR A 44 -0.83 13.03 12.99
CA THR A 44 -1.60 14.11 13.61
C THR A 44 -3.05 14.05 13.16
N GLN A 45 -3.96 14.60 13.94
CA GLN A 45 -5.38 14.70 13.57
C GLN A 45 -5.59 15.32 12.16
N ASN A 46 -4.75 16.27 11.78
CA ASN A 46 -4.80 16.92 10.46
C ASN A 46 -4.44 15.96 9.31
N GLU A 47 -3.47 15.06 9.50
CA GLU A 47 -3.09 14.05 8.51
C GLU A 47 -4.23 13.03 8.33
N ILE A 48 -4.85 12.61 9.44
CA ILE A 48 -5.97 11.68 9.43
C ILE A 48 -7.16 12.28 8.66
N ASP A 49 -7.43 13.57 8.87
CA ASP A 49 -8.48 14.29 8.16
C ASP A 49 -8.20 14.37 6.65
N ALA A 50 -6.98 14.78 6.27
CA ALA A 50 -6.56 14.83 4.87
C ALA A 50 -6.63 13.47 4.17
N LEU A 51 -6.17 12.39 4.82
CA LEU A 51 -6.26 11.02 4.31
C LEU A 51 -7.71 10.56 4.16
N SER A 52 -8.58 10.95 5.10
CA SER A 52 -10.01 10.64 5.05
C SER A 52 -10.70 11.40 3.91
N GLN A 53 -10.36 12.68 3.72
CA GLN A 53 -10.89 13.49 2.63
C GLN A 53 -10.46 12.95 1.27
N HIS A 54 -9.18 12.59 1.11
CA HIS A 54 -8.69 11.96 -0.12
C HIS A 54 -9.38 10.62 -0.39
N THR A 55 -9.57 9.79 0.64
CA THR A 55 -10.30 8.52 0.51
C THR A 55 -11.75 8.74 0.06
N ARG A 56 -12.43 9.76 0.60
CA ARG A 56 -13.79 10.13 0.15
C ARG A 56 -13.80 10.56 -1.31
N ASP A 57 -12.83 11.36 -1.74
CA ASP A 57 -12.71 11.80 -3.13
C ASP A 57 -12.50 10.60 -4.08
N VAL A 58 -11.55 9.72 -3.75
CA VAL A 58 -11.29 8.49 -4.50
C VAL A 58 -12.54 7.61 -4.58
N LEU A 59 -13.29 7.47 -3.48
CA LEU A 59 -14.54 6.71 -3.47
C LEU A 59 -15.63 7.34 -4.35
N LEU A 60 -15.76 8.67 -4.32
CA LEU A 60 -16.72 9.40 -5.15
C LEU A 60 -16.38 9.28 -6.64
N VAL A 61 -15.09 9.36 -6.99
CA VAL A 61 -14.59 9.16 -8.35
C VAL A 61 -14.76 7.70 -8.79
N SER A 62 -14.43 6.73 -7.92
CA SER A 62 -14.55 5.29 -8.21
C SER A 62 -16.00 4.87 -8.44
N ARG A 63 -16.97 5.54 -7.79
CA ARG A 63 -18.41 5.33 -8.07
C ARG A 63 -18.80 5.73 -9.50
N ARG A 64 -18.01 6.57 -10.15
CA ARG A 64 -18.16 6.96 -11.57
C ARG A 64 -17.27 6.15 -12.52
N VAL A 65 -16.29 5.41 -12.00
CA VAL A 65 -15.32 4.64 -12.77
C VAL A 65 -15.38 3.17 -12.35
N THR A 66 -16.51 2.53 -12.66
CA THR A 66 -16.43 1.12 -13.05
C THR A 66 -15.68 1.13 -14.38
N ILE A 67 -14.61 0.35 -14.52
CA ILE A 67 -13.62 0.34 -15.63
C ILE A 67 -12.36 1.18 -15.33
N SER A 68 -11.41 0.64 -14.57
CA SER A 68 -9.98 0.74 -14.90
C SER A 68 -9.18 -0.37 -14.21
N LYS A 69 -8.34 -1.01 -15.02
CA LYS A 69 -7.73 -2.35 -14.91
C LYS A 69 -6.63 -2.50 -13.84
N PRO A 70 -6.25 -3.75 -13.49
CA PRO A 70 -5.34 -4.06 -12.38
C PRO A 70 -3.92 -3.54 -12.59
N VAL A 71 -3.31 -3.09 -11.50
CA VAL A 71 -1.89 -2.77 -11.41
C VAL A 71 -1.06 -4.02 -11.71
N VAL A 72 -0.49 -4.09 -12.91
CA VAL A 72 0.57 -5.04 -13.27
C VAL A 72 1.75 -4.75 -12.34
N LYS A 73 1.96 -5.62 -11.35
CA LYS A 73 3.23 -5.70 -10.64
C LYS A 73 4.25 -6.19 -11.66
N ARG A 74 5.24 -5.35 -11.97
CA ARG A 74 6.39 -5.73 -12.81
C ARG A 74 7.14 -6.88 -12.12
N THR A 75 6.90 -8.11 -12.56
CA THR A 75 7.76 -9.26 -12.24
C THR A 75 8.98 -9.17 -13.16
N THR A 76 10.10 -8.71 -12.62
CA THR A 76 11.41 -8.89 -13.27
C THR A 76 11.72 -10.39 -13.23
N THR A 77 11.42 -11.10 -14.31
CA THR A 77 11.93 -12.44 -14.58
C THR A 77 13.38 -12.28 -15.03
N VAL A 78 14.33 -12.40 -14.11
CA VAL A 78 15.73 -12.64 -14.45
C VAL A 78 15.86 -14.10 -14.89
N ALA A 79 15.60 -14.36 -16.17
CA ALA A 79 15.85 -15.66 -16.77
C ALA A 79 17.36 -15.84 -16.99
N THR A 80 17.91 -16.81 -16.27
CA THR A 80 19.16 -17.51 -16.53
C THR A 80 19.47 -17.64 -18.02
N LEU A 81 20.63 -17.11 -18.43
CA LEU A 81 21.30 -17.55 -19.66
C LEU A 81 22.57 -18.29 -19.24
N ARG A 82 22.49 -19.62 -19.18
CA ARG A 82 23.65 -20.49 -19.30
C ARG A 82 23.86 -20.70 -20.80
N SER A 83 24.82 -19.99 -21.38
CA SER A 83 25.32 -20.31 -22.72
C SER A 83 26.27 -21.50 -22.58
N VAL A 84 25.87 -22.66 -23.13
CA VAL A 84 26.73 -23.83 -23.33
C VAL A 84 26.80 -24.12 -24.82
N ASP A 85 27.97 -24.59 -25.25
CA ASP A 85 28.31 -25.12 -26.58
C ASP A 85 28.53 -24.04 -27.67
N THR A 86 29.51 -24.12 -28.58
CA THR A 86 30.11 -25.29 -29.24
C THR A 86 31.48 -24.91 -29.83
N GLY A 87 32.38 -25.88 -30.01
CA GLY A 87 33.37 -25.81 -31.10
C GLY A 87 34.77 -26.34 -30.83
N THR A 88 34.90 -27.66 -30.67
CA THR A 88 36.15 -28.37 -30.99
C THR A 88 36.47 -28.19 -32.48
N VAL A 89 37.67 -27.72 -32.80
CA VAL A 89 38.30 -27.87 -34.11
C VAL A 89 39.62 -28.62 -33.90
N TRP A 90 39.83 -29.64 -34.72
CA TRP A 90 40.92 -30.61 -34.64
C TRP A 90 42.21 -30.03 -35.20
#